data_AF-A0A965X812-F1
#
_entry.id   AF-A0A965X812-F1
#
_cell.length_a   1.000
_cell.length_b   1.000
_cell.length_c   1.000
_cell.angle_alpha   90.00
_cell.angle_beta   90.00
_cell.angle_gamma   90.00
#
_symmetry.space_group_name_H-M   'P 1'
#
loop_
_entity.id
_entity.type
_entity.pdbx_description
1 polymer ?
#
loop_
_entity_poly.entity_id
_entity_poly.type
_entity_poly.pdbx_seq_one_letter_code
_entity_poly.pdbx_strand_id
1 'polypeptide(L)'
;MAKGRRKGCLFLVILAGIFVGAYLTNPTEDMHREAAKEKLNKMALNLLSKYGIEESFVAGLGIDLSGKYVDEFIQNHVSADNYYLFSTTRVHWSGESRIIGVGAFGRVYISGKVDEILERELENFVKEKIEGIKIPGFDLKDFKLELDL
;
A
#
# COMPACT_ATOMS: atom_id res chain seq x y z
N MET A 1 48.95 -3.69 -24.34
CA MET A 1 47.60 -3.05 -24.36
C MET A 1 46.40 -4.02 -24.22
N ALA A 2 46.56 -5.36 -24.22
CA ALA A 2 45.42 -6.29 -24.19
C ALA A 2 44.72 -6.47 -22.82
N LYS A 3 45.37 -6.14 -21.70
CA LYS A 3 44.85 -6.40 -20.33
C LYS A 3 43.67 -5.50 -19.96
N GLY A 4 43.63 -4.26 -20.44
CA GLY A 4 42.51 -3.33 -20.23
C GLY A 4 41.26 -3.70 -21.02
N ARG A 5 41.42 -4.21 -22.25
CA ARG A 5 40.32 -4.60 -23.14
C ARG A 5 39.52 -5.80 -22.62
N ARG A 6 40.18 -6.77 -21.99
CA ARG A 6 39.53 -7.95 -21.35
C ARG A 6 38.71 -7.56 -20.12
N LYS A 7 39.21 -6.62 -19.30
CA LYS A 7 38.48 -6.10 -18.13
C LYS A 7 37.25 -5.28 -18.55
N GLY A 8 37.37 -4.49 -19.61
CA GLY A 8 36.24 -3.76 -20.20
C GLY A 8 35.15 -4.68 -20.75
N CYS A 9 35.52 -5.72 -21.51
CA CYS A 9 34.55 -6.74 -21.96
C CYS A 9 33.86 -7.43 -20.78
N LEU A 10 34.61 -7.84 -19.75
CA LEU A 10 34.03 -8.49 -18.58
C LEU A 10 33.02 -7.58 -17.85
N PHE A 11 33.36 -6.30 -17.70
CA PHE A 11 32.45 -5.30 -17.13
C PHE A 11 31.15 -5.17 -17.94
N LEU A 12 31.24 -5.09 -19.28
CA LEU A 12 30.06 -4.98 -20.14
C LEU A 12 29.18 -6.23 -20.09
N VAL A 13 29.78 -7.43 -20.01
CA VAL A 13 29.02 -8.68 -19.87
C VAL A 13 28.28 -8.73 -18.54
N ILE A 14 28.92 -8.33 -17.43
CA ILE A 14 28.27 -8.26 -16.12
C ILE A 14 27.13 -7.25 -16.15
N LEU A 15 27.36 -6.07 -16.72
CA LEU A 15 26.37 -5.01 -16.83
C LEU A 15 25.15 -5.46 -17.65
N ALA A 16 25.38 -6.10 -18.80
CA ALA A 16 24.32 -6.68 -19.62
C ALA A 16 23.54 -7.77 -18.85
N GLY A 17 24.24 -8.61 -18.08
CA GLY A 17 23.61 -9.61 -17.20
C GLY A 17 22.68 -8.99 -16.15
N ILE A 18 23.07 -7.86 -15.55
CA ILE A 18 22.21 -7.12 -14.59
C ILE A 18 20.96 -6.59 -15.28
N PHE A 19 21.07 -5.99 -16.48
CA PHE A 19 19.91 -5.48 -17.21
C PHE A 19 18.94 -6.60 -17.61
N VAL A 20 19.45 -7.74 -18.10
CA VAL A 20 18.63 -8.90 -18.41
C VAL A 20 17.97 -9.45 -17.15
N GLY A 21 18.71 -9.56 -16.05
CA GLY A 21 18.19 -10.00 -14.77
C GLY A 21 17.05 -9.10 -14.28
N ALA A 22 17.27 -7.78 -14.28
CA ALA A 22 16.27 -6.80 -13.88
C ALA A 22 15.02 -6.86 -14.76
N TYR A 23 15.17 -7.00 -16.08
CA TYR A 23 14.04 -7.16 -17.00
C TYR A 23 13.22 -8.42 -16.71
N LEU A 24 13.88 -9.57 -16.56
CA LEU A 24 13.20 -10.85 -16.34
C LEU A 24 12.55 -10.96 -14.96
N THR A 25 13.11 -10.25 -13.98
CA THR A 25 12.62 -10.26 -12.59
C THR A 25 11.80 -9.03 -12.25
N ASN A 26 11.45 -8.17 -13.21
CA ASN A 26 10.64 -7.00 -12.89
C ASN A 26 9.26 -7.46 -12.38
N PRO A 27 8.81 -7.01 -11.19
CA PRO A 27 7.58 -7.52 -10.60
C PRO A 27 6.35 -7.18 -11.46
N THR A 28 5.37 -8.09 -11.43
CA THR A 28 4.10 -7.94 -12.16
C THR A 28 3.12 -7.04 -11.40
N GLU A 29 2.09 -6.54 -12.08
CA GLU A 29 1.04 -5.73 -11.46
C GLU A 29 0.37 -6.43 -10.27
N ASP A 30 0.16 -7.75 -10.36
CA ASP A 30 -0.41 -8.52 -9.25
C ASP A 30 0.49 -8.51 -8.01
N MET A 31 1.81 -8.56 -8.17
CA MET A 31 2.76 -8.43 -7.05
C MET A 31 2.68 -7.04 -6.42
N HIS A 32 2.42 -6.01 -7.22
CA HIS A 32 2.21 -4.65 -6.70
C HIS A 32 0.90 -4.55 -5.91
N ARG A 33 -0.18 -5.15 -6.43
CA ARG A 33 -1.48 -5.22 -5.76
C ARG A 33 -1.41 -6.00 -4.45
N GLU A 34 -0.73 -7.14 -4.44
CA GLU A 34 -0.56 -7.96 -3.24
C GLU A 34 0.24 -7.21 -2.16
N ALA A 35 1.35 -6.57 -2.52
CA ALA A 35 2.13 -5.77 -1.59
C ALA A 35 1.34 -4.58 -1.02
N ALA A 36 0.52 -3.93 -1.86
CA ALA A 36 -0.37 -2.86 -1.43
C ALA A 36 -1.48 -3.40 -0.50
N LYS A 37 -2.11 -4.53 -0.83
CA LYS A 37 -3.12 -5.20 -0.01
C LYS A 37 -2.58 -5.54 1.38
N GLU A 38 -1.40 -6.16 1.44
CA GLU A 38 -0.75 -6.53 2.71
C GLU A 38 -0.49 -5.29 3.57
N LYS A 39 0.02 -4.21 2.96
CA LYS A 39 0.28 -2.93 3.64
C LYS A 39 -1.01 -2.30 4.17
N LEU A 40 -2.08 -2.28 3.37
CA LEU A 40 -3.40 -1.78 3.78
C LEU A 40 -3.99 -2.59 4.94
N ASN A 41 -4.00 -3.92 4.84
CA ASN A 41 -4.51 -4.80 5.90
C ASN A 41 -3.78 -4.58 7.22
N LYS A 42 -2.44 -4.52 7.19
CA LYS A 42 -1.62 -4.25 8.38
C LYS A 42 -1.96 -2.89 9.00
N MET A 43 -2.16 -1.88 8.16
CA MET A 43 -2.50 -0.55 8.63
C MET A 43 -3.89 -0.49 9.26
N ALA A 44 -4.90 -1.08 8.61
CA ALA A 44 -6.24 -1.18 9.16
C ALA A 44 -6.22 -1.85 10.53
N LEU A 45 -5.56 -3.02 10.66
CA LEU A 45 -5.42 -3.72 11.94
C LEU A 45 -4.68 -2.90 13.00
N ASN A 46 -3.59 -2.21 12.62
CA ASN A 46 -2.85 -1.35 13.54
C ASN A 46 -3.70 -0.18 14.04
N LEU A 47 -4.53 0.42 13.18
CA LEU A 47 -5.43 1.52 13.56
C LEU A 47 -6.52 1.04 14.51
N LEU A 48 -7.15 -0.08 14.20
CA LEU A 48 -8.12 -0.71 15.10
C LEU A 48 -7.52 -0.99 16.47
N SER A 49 -6.33 -1.60 16.50
CA SER A 49 -5.61 -1.88 17.74
C SER A 49 -5.21 -0.60 18.50
N LYS A 50 -4.79 0.45 17.78
CA LYS A 50 -4.38 1.74 18.38
C LYS A 50 -5.55 2.42 19.09
N TYR A 51 -6.75 2.32 18.53
CA TYR A 51 -7.96 2.93 19.09
C TYR A 51 -8.79 1.96 19.96
N GLY A 52 -8.24 0.78 20.30
CA GLY A 52 -8.96 -0.23 21.08
C GLY A 52 -10.25 -0.75 20.44
N ILE A 53 -10.43 -0.55 19.13
CA ILE A 53 -11.62 -0.97 18.41
C ILE A 53 -11.45 -2.45 18.04
N GLU A 54 -12.34 -3.30 18.52
CA GLU A 54 -12.36 -4.68 18.06
C GLU A 54 -12.82 -4.77 16.59
N GLU A 55 -12.20 -5.66 15.83
CA GLU A 55 -12.63 -5.96 14.45
C GLU A 55 -14.10 -6.38 14.38
N SER A 56 -14.59 -7.06 15.43
CA SER A 56 -15.99 -7.46 15.61
C SER A 56 -16.95 -6.26 15.66
N PHE A 57 -16.53 -5.15 16.28
CA PHE A 57 -17.29 -3.90 16.35
C PHE A 57 -17.39 -3.27 14.97
N VAL A 58 -16.31 -3.30 14.19
CA VAL A 58 -16.28 -2.79 12.82
C VAL A 58 -17.04 -3.67 11.83
N ALA A 59 -17.05 -4.98 12.02
CA ALA A 59 -17.96 -5.84 11.28
C ALA A 59 -19.44 -5.56 11.66
N GLY A 60 -19.72 -5.29 12.94
CA GLY A 60 -21.06 -5.06 13.48
C GLY A 60 -21.77 -3.81 12.97
N LEU A 61 -21.03 -2.75 12.62
CA LEU A 61 -21.58 -1.53 11.99
C LEU A 61 -21.63 -1.59 10.45
N GLY A 62 -21.47 -2.80 9.88
CA GLY A 62 -21.55 -3.03 8.44
C GLY A 62 -20.39 -2.41 7.66
N ILE A 63 -19.23 -2.22 8.31
CA ILE A 63 -17.98 -1.93 7.62
C ILE A 63 -17.25 -3.26 7.48
N ASP A 64 -17.20 -3.74 6.24
CA ASP A 64 -16.39 -4.90 5.94
C ASP A 64 -14.94 -4.48 5.71
N LEU A 65 -14.16 -4.22 6.78
CA LEU A 65 -12.70 -4.08 6.66
C LEU A 65 -12.01 -5.42 6.38
N SER A 66 -12.77 -6.51 6.13
CA SER A 66 -12.18 -7.76 5.69
C SER A 66 -11.45 -7.58 4.37
N GLY A 67 -10.69 -8.61 4.01
CA GLY A 67 -9.94 -8.65 2.76
C GLY A 67 -10.76 -8.29 1.53
N LYS A 68 -12.10 -8.41 1.53
CA LYS A 68 -12.94 -8.11 0.36
C LYS A 68 -13.02 -6.62 0.00
N TYR A 69 -13.21 -5.71 0.96
CA TYR A 69 -13.20 -4.27 0.68
C TYR A 69 -11.80 -3.81 0.26
N VAL A 70 -10.78 -4.31 0.96
CA VAL A 70 -9.38 -4.03 0.62
C VAL A 70 -9.06 -4.55 -0.78
N ASP A 71 -9.54 -5.73 -1.14
CA ASP A 71 -9.38 -6.30 -2.49
C ASP A 71 -10.02 -5.42 -3.56
N GLU A 72 -11.25 -4.97 -3.34
CA GLU A 72 -11.96 -4.10 -4.27
C GLU A 72 -11.27 -2.73 -4.41
N PHE A 73 -10.80 -2.15 -3.30
CA PHE A 73 -10.01 -0.93 -3.30
C PHE A 73 -8.73 -1.11 -4.11
N ILE A 74 -7.96 -2.16 -3.85
CA ILE A 74 -6.71 -2.45 -4.54
C ILE A 74 -6.93 -2.68 -6.04
N GLN A 75 -7.97 -3.43 -6.41
CA GLN A 75 -8.25 -3.70 -7.82
C GLN A 75 -8.64 -2.44 -8.60
N ASN A 76 -9.41 -1.54 -7.97
CA ASN A 76 -9.94 -0.36 -8.65
C ASN A 76 -9.00 0.86 -8.58
N HIS A 77 -8.19 0.97 -7.52
CA HIS A 77 -7.38 2.15 -7.25
C HIS A 77 -5.88 1.91 -7.35
N VAL A 78 -5.40 0.67 -7.36
CA VAL A 78 -3.96 0.38 -7.45
C VAL A 78 -3.57 -0.20 -8.81
N SER A 79 -2.61 0.45 -9.43
CA SER A 79 -2.01 0.06 -10.71
C SER A 79 -0.49 -0.01 -10.59
N ALA A 80 0.15 -0.67 -11.56
CA ALA A 80 1.59 -0.73 -11.67
C ALA A 80 2.05 -0.25 -13.04
N ASP A 81 3.09 0.58 -13.04
CA ASP A 81 3.73 1.03 -14.26
C ASP A 81 5.10 0.37 -14.41
N ASN A 82 5.29 -0.31 -15.53
CA ASN A 82 6.47 -1.10 -15.82
C ASN A 82 7.45 -0.29 -16.70
N TYR A 83 8.65 -0.03 -16.18
CA TYR A 83 9.74 0.66 -16.86
C TYR A 83 10.86 -0.30 -17.29
N TYR A 84 10.51 -1.56 -17.55
CA TYR A 84 11.37 -2.67 -17.92
C TYR A 84 12.31 -3.16 -16.81
N LEU A 85 13.13 -2.29 -16.22
CA LEU A 85 14.13 -2.66 -15.22
C LEU A 85 13.64 -2.53 -13.78
N PHE A 86 12.61 -1.71 -13.63
CA PHE A 86 11.90 -1.44 -12.38
C PHE A 86 10.46 -1.12 -12.74
N SER A 87 9.63 -1.00 -11.71
CA SER A 87 8.23 -0.63 -11.83
C SER A 87 7.85 0.28 -10.67
N THR A 88 6.72 0.96 -10.79
CA THR A 88 6.19 1.80 -9.72
C THR A 88 4.76 1.42 -9.41
N THR A 89 4.42 1.35 -8.12
CA THR A 89 3.02 1.22 -7.66
C THR A 89 2.39 2.60 -7.67
N ARG A 90 1.24 2.75 -8.33
CA ARG A 90 0.42 3.96 -8.28
C ARG A 90 -0.89 3.69 -7.57
N VAL A 91 -1.34 4.69 -6.82
CA VAL A 91 -2.71 4.76 -6.32
C VAL A 91 -3.43 5.88 -7.05
N HIS A 92 -4.64 5.60 -7.51
CA HIS A 92 -5.54 6.54 -8.16
C HIS A 92 -6.63 6.93 -7.17
N TRP A 93 -6.59 8.15 -6.65
CA TRP A 93 -7.56 8.62 -5.67
C TRP A 93 -8.02 10.05 -6.00
N SER A 94 -9.33 10.29 -5.99
CA SER A 94 -9.93 11.62 -6.23
C SER A 94 -9.43 12.32 -7.50
N GLY A 95 -9.16 11.55 -8.56
CA GLY A 95 -8.65 12.07 -9.85
C GLY A 95 -7.14 12.34 -9.88
N GLU A 96 -6.43 12.20 -8.76
CA GLU A 96 -4.97 12.27 -8.70
C GLU A 96 -4.36 10.86 -8.72
N SER A 97 -3.23 10.72 -9.41
CA SER A 97 -2.41 9.50 -9.35
C SER A 97 -1.13 9.81 -8.59
N ARG A 98 -0.84 9.03 -7.53
CA ARG A 98 0.38 9.18 -6.73
C ARG A 98 1.17 7.90 -6.72
N ILE A 99 2.49 8.02 -6.84
CA ILE A 99 3.40 6.89 -6.71
C ILE A 99 3.55 6.56 -5.23
N ILE A 100 3.16 5.34 -4.88
CA ILE A 100 3.18 4.86 -3.50
C ILE A 100 4.22 3.78 -3.27
N GLY A 101 4.84 3.25 -4.32
CA GLY A 101 5.84 2.19 -4.17
C GLY A 101 6.73 2.02 -5.40
N VAL A 102 7.79 1.25 -5.22
CA VAL A 102 8.73 0.87 -6.27
C VAL A 102 8.91 -0.64 -6.27
N GLY A 103 9.00 -1.21 -7.46
CA GLY A 103 9.27 -2.62 -7.70
C GLY A 103 10.58 -2.79 -8.45
N ALA A 104 11.39 -3.74 -8.03
CA ALA A 104 12.60 -4.15 -8.74
C ALA A 104 13.02 -5.55 -8.29
N PHE A 105 13.62 -6.34 -9.18
CA PHE A 105 14.19 -7.65 -8.85
C PHE A 105 13.23 -8.59 -8.08
N GLY A 106 11.97 -8.63 -8.50
CA GLY A 106 10.93 -9.50 -7.96
C GLY A 106 10.40 -9.06 -6.61
N ARG A 107 10.68 -7.83 -6.19
CA ARG A 107 10.26 -7.29 -4.90
C ARG A 107 9.56 -5.97 -5.09
N VAL A 108 8.49 -5.75 -4.32
CA VAL A 108 7.75 -4.49 -4.29
C VAL A 108 7.88 -3.89 -2.90
N TYR A 109 8.20 -2.60 -2.85
CA TYR A 109 8.32 -1.82 -1.63
C TYR A 109 7.29 -0.69 -1.68
N ILE A 110 6.33 -0.72 -0.76
CA ILE A 110 5.33 0.34 -0.59
C ILE A 110 5.83 1.32 0.48
N SER A 111 5.79 2.61 0.16
CA SER A 111 6.17 3.69 1.07
C SER A 111 5.22 3.77 2.26
N GLY A 112 5.73 4.11 3.44
CA GLY A 112 4.91 4.46 4.59
C GLY A 112 4.20 5.82 4.46
N LYS A 113 4.50 6.62 3.43
CA LYS A 113 3.78 7.90 3.21
C LYS A 113 2.31 7.72 2.81
N VAL A 114 1.93 6.52 2.39
CA VAL A 114 0.53 6.17 2.15
C VAL A 114 -0.23 6.11 3.48
N ASP A 115 0.47 5.81 4.57
CA ASP A 115 -0.09 5.64 5.91
C ASP A 115 -0.84 6.90 6.34
N GLU A 116 -0.26 8.09 6.18
CA GLU A 116 -0.91 9.36 6.55
C GLU A 116 -2.17 9.68 5.72
N ILE A 117 -2.23 9.23 4.45
CA ILE A 117 -3.38 9.49 3.57
C ILE A 117 -4.53 8.57 3.96
N LEU A 118 -4.24 7.30 4.15
CA LEU A 118 -5.23 6.28 4.49
C LEU A 118 -5.72 6.40 5.93
N GLU A 119 -4.85 6.79 6.87
CA GLU A 119 -5.25 7.08 8.26
C GLU A 119 -6.33 8.16 8.28
N ARG A 120 -6.12 9.28 7.59
CA ARG A 120 -7.11 10.36 7.49
C ARG A 120 -8.42 9.89 6.86
N GLU A 121 -8.33 9.03 5.85
CA GLU A 121 -9.49 8.56 5.11
C GLU A 121 -10.32 7.55 5.91
N LEU A 122 -9.64 6.62 6.59
CA LEU A 122 -10.29 5.69 7.51
C LEU A 122 -10.89 6.43 8.70
N GLU A 123 -10.18 7.41 9.27
CA GLU A 123 -10.73 8.27 10.32
C GLU A 123 -11.98 9.03 9.86
N ASN A 124 -11.98 9.59 8.66
CA ASN A 124 -13.15 10.28 8.11
C ASN A 124 -14.31 9.31 7.87
N PHE A 125 -14.05 8.12 7.31
CA PHE A 125 -15.07 7.11 7.06
C PHE A 125 -15.67 6.54 8.34
N VAL A 126 -14.85 6.28 9.35
CA VAL A 126 -15.29 5.86 10.69
C VAL A 126 -16.09 6.98 11.34
N LYS A 127 -15.64 8.24 11.30
CA LYS A 127 -16.40 9.40 11.81
C LYS A 127 -17.75 9.54 11.13
N GLU A 128 -17.81 9.49 9.80
CA GLU A 128 -19.05 9.63 9.03
C GLU A 128 -20.05 8.52 9.37
N LYS A 129 -19.60 7.27 9.43
CA LYS A 129 -20.46 6.14 9.79
C LYS A 129 -20.88 6.18 11.27
N ILE A 130 -20.00 6.57 12.19
CA ILE A 130 -20.36 6.68 13.62
C ILE A 130 -21.33 7.84 13.85
N GLU A 131 -21.14 9.01 13.22
CA GLU A 131 -22.05 10.16 13.31
C GLU A 131 -23.41 9.86 12.66
N GLY A 132 -23.44 9.04 11.61
CA GLY A 132 -24.65 8.58 10.94
C GLY A 132 -25.45 7.53 11.73
N ILE A 133 -24.82 6.78 12.62
CA ILE A 133 -25.51 5.80 13.47
C ILE A 133 -25.84 6.47 14.81
N LYS A 134 -27.13 6.78 15.03
CA LYS A 134 -27.63 7.08 16.38
C LYS A 134 -27.59 5.81 17.23
N ILE A 135 -26.43 5.46 17.79
CA ILE A 135 -26.27 4.37 18.76
C ILE A 135 -26.58 4.93 20.15
N PRO A 136 -27.68 4.54 20.81
CA PRO A 136 -27.90 4.92 22.20
C PRO A 136 -26.84 4.26 23.10
N GLY A 137 -26.01 5.06 23.76
CA GLY A 137 -24.98 4.60 24.71
C GLY A 137 -23.54 4.63 24.20
N PHE A 138 -23.28 5.12 22.99
CA PHE A 138 -21.92 5.34 22.46
C PHE A 138 -21.65 6.86 22.39
N ASP A 139 -20.81 7.40 23.28
CA ASP A 139 -20.48 8.83 23.33
C ASP A 139 -19.14 9.08 22.61
N LEU A 140 -19.18 9.94 21.58
CA LEU A 140 -18.02 10.39 20.79
C LEU A 140 -16.88 10.98 21.65
N LYS A 141 -17.18 11.40 22.89
CA LYS A 141 -16.21 11.99 23.81
C LYS A 141 -15.11 11.02 24.22
N ASP A 142 -15.41 9.72 24.31
CA ASP A 142 -14.41 8.71 24.67
C ASP A 142 -13.36 8.54 23.57
N PHE A 143 -13.76 8.69 22.30
CA PHE A 143 -12.86 8.63 21.14
C PHE A 143 -12.06 9.93 20.95
N LYS A 144 -12.66 11.08 21.28
CA LYS A 144 -12.01 12.39 21.15
C LYS A 144 -10.89 12.59 22.18
N LEU A 145 -10.92 11.89 23.31
CA LEU A 145 -9.94 11.99 24.39
C LEU A 145 -8.60 11.27 24.11
N GLU A 146 -8.55 10.33 23.16
CA GLU A 146 -7.32 9.59 22.79
C GLU A 146 -6.62 10.10 21.52
N LEU A 147 -7.23 11.05 20.81
CA LEU A 147 -6.74 11.61 19.54
C LEU A 147 -5.96 12.93 19.69
N ASP A 148 -5.94 13.53 20.87
CA ASP A 148 -5.06 14.66 21.21
C ASP A 148 -3.78 14.13 21.89
N LEU A 149 -2.89 13.51 21.10
CA LEU A 149 -1.49 13.19 21.48
C LEU A 149 -0.57 13.11 20.25
#